data_AF-A0A336MPW6-F1
#
_entry.id   AF-A0A336MPW6-F1
#
_cell.length_a   1.000
_cell.length_b   1.000
_cell.length_c   1.000
_cell.angle_alpha   90.00
_cell.angle_beta   90.00
_cell.angle_gamma   90.00
#
_symmetry.space_group_name_H-M   'P 1'
#
loop_
_entity.id
_entity.type
_entity.pdbx_description
1 polymer ?
#
loop_
_entity_poly.entity_id
_entity_poly.type
_entity_poly.pdbx_seq_one_letter_code
_entity_poly.pdbx_strand_id
1 'polypeptide(L)'
;MLHRIPSLKEATFERSIFMRWSVDNRRKHRGFAQQDFHNLDINRFLGLHNNRRFLRNRSMEVPGRHYSISYPYFGEFNTGRNIR
;
A
#
# COMPACT_ATOMS: atom_id res chain seq x y z
N MET A 1 2.37 38.74 36.17
CA MET A 1 2.00 37.33 35.90
C MET A 1 3.29 36.52 35.87
N LEU A 2 3.52 35.64 36.85
CA LEU A 2 4.72 34.78 36.87
C LEU A 2 4.49 33.59 35.93
N HIS A 3 5.25 33.50 34.85
CA HIS A 3 5.26 32.32 33.99
C HIS A 3 5.89 31.16 34.74
N ARG A 4 5.14 30.06 34.91
CA ARG A 4 5.62 28.82 35.54
C ARG A 4 6.75 28.24 34.68
N ILE A 5 7.93 28.07 35.27
CA ILE A 5 9.06 27.38 34.63
C ILE A 5 8.79 25.87 34.73
N PRO A 6 8.75 25.13 33.60
CA PRO A 6 8.52 23.69 33.62
C PRO A 6 9.69 22.95 34.29
N SER A 7 9.35 21.91 35.03
CA SER A 7 10.36 21.07 35.71
C SER A 7 11.18 20.26 34.69
N LEU A 8 12.39 19.84 35.07
CA LEU A 8 13.26 19.04 34.21
C LEU A 8 12.57 17.79 33.66
N LYS A 9 11.69 17.16 34.44
CA LYS A 9 10.93 15.97 34.03
C LYS A 9 9.92 16.28 32.91
N GLU A 10 9.21 17.40 33.02
CA GLU A 10 8.27 17.88 32.00
C GLU A 10 9.00 18.24 30.71
N ALA A 11 10.13 18.94 30.80
CA ALA A 11 10.95 19.29 29.64
C ALA A 11 11.51 18.05 28.92
N THR A 12 11.91 17.01 29.65
CA THR A 12 12.35 15.74 29.04
C THR A 12 11.21 14.97 28.38
N PHE A 13 10.00 15.02 28.96
CA PHE A 13 8.82 14.38 28.40
C PHE A 13 8.40 15.04 27.08
N GLU A 14 8.31 16.37 27.05
CA GLU A 14 8.01 17.16 25.84
C GLU A 14 9.05 16.93 24.72
N ARG A 15 10.34 16.85 25.08
CA ARG A 15 11.39 16.48 24.12
C ARG A 15 11.21 15.09 23.53
N SER A 16 10.75 14.13 24.33
CA SER A 16 10.49 12.77 23.87
C SER A 16 9.28 12.69 22.92
N ILE A 17 8.21 13.46 23.21
CA ILE A 17 7.05 13.61 22.33
C ILE A 17 7.45 14.26 21.00
N PHE A 18 8.21 15.35 21.04
CA PHE A 18 8.67 16.04 19.84
C PHE A 18 9.58 15.16 18.98
N MET A 19 10.52 14.44 19.58
CA MET A 19 11.39 13.50 18.86
C MET A 19 10.60 12.36 18.23
N ARG A 20 9.61 11.80 18.95
CA ARG A 20 8.71 10.77 18.43
C ARG A 20 7.92 11.29 17.22
N TRP A 21 7.30 12.46 17.36
CA TRP A 21 6.56 13.13 16.27
C TRP A 21 7.46 13.43 15.07
N SER A 22 8.69 13.90 15.29
CA SER A 22 9.67 14.19 14.23
C SER A 22 10.10 12.93 13.47
N VAL A 23 10.30 11.81 14.17
CA VAL A 23 10.61 10.52 13.56
C VAL A 23 9.43 9.99 12.75
N ASP A 24 8.22 10.09 13.28
CA ASP A 24 7.02 9.59 12.61
C ASP A 24 6.64 10.46 11.38
N ASN A 25 6.85 11.78 11.43
CA ASN A 25 6.69 12.64 10.26
C ASN A 25 7.77 12.41 9.18
N ARG A 26 9.02 12.13 9.56
CA ARG A 26 10.06 11.74 8.58
C ARG A 26 9.80 10.42 7.87
N ARG A 27 8.96 9.55 8.42
CA ARG A 27 8.57 8.29 7.78
C ARG A 27 7.48 8.47 6.73
N LYS A 28 6.69 9.54 6.81
CA LYS A 28 5.53 9.78 5.93
C LYS A 28 5.88 10.30 4.53
N HIS A 29 7.08 10.86 4.33
CA HIS A 29 7.49 11.55 3.10
C HIS A 29 8.64 10.88 2.33
N ARG A 30 8.94 9.60 2.58
CA ARG A 30 10.14 8.96 2.00
C ARG A 30 10.04 8.65 0.50
N GLY A 31 8.93 8.94 -0.18
CA GLY A 31 8.72 8.57 -1.59
C GLY A 31 8.61 7.06 -1.84
N PHE A 32 8.89 6.24 -0.81
CA PHE A 32 8.74 4.80 -0.82
C PHE A 32 7.63 4.41 0.14
N ALA A 33 6.87 3.42 -0.28
CA ALA A 33 5.80 2.88 0.52
C ALA A 33 6.35 2.05 1.68
N GLN A 34 5.73 2.16 2.85
CA GLN A 34 6.20 1.47 4.08
C GLN A 34 5.85 -0.02 4.12
N GLN A 35 4.92 -0.45 3.26
CA GLN A 35 4.44 -1.82 3.13
C GLN A 35 4.80 -2.35 1.74
N ASP A 36 4.63 -3.65 1.54
CA ASP A 36 4.76 -4.25 0.21
C ASP A 36 3.54 -3.89 -0.65
N PHE A 37 3.77 -3.11 -1.70
CA PHE A 37 2.76 -2.72 -2.68
C PHE A 37 2.94 -3.45 -4.02
N HIS A 38 3.73 -4.53 -4.08
CA HIS A 38 3.97 -5.26 -5.33
C HIS A 38 2.67 -5.67 -6.03
N ASN A 39 1.63 -6.05 -5.26
CA ASN A 39 0.33 -6.43 -5.81
C ASN A 39 -0.49 -5.26 -6.39
N LEU A 40 -0.14 -4.03 -6.03
CA LEU A 40 -0.84 -2.79 -6.40
C LEU A 40 -0.03 -1.94 -7.40
N ASP A 41 1.25 -2.27 -7.61
CA ASP A 41 2.13 -1.55 -8.52
C ASP A 41 1.67 -1.71 -9.98
N ILE A 42 1.60 -0.59 -10.70
CA ILE A 42 1.24 -0.52 -12.12
C ILE A 42 2.30 -1.25 -12.98
N ASN A 43 3.56 -1.23 -12.55
CA ASN A 43 4.65 -1.88 -13.28
C ASN A 43 4.61 -3.41 -13.22
N ARG A 44 3.71 -4.00 -12.42
CA ARG A 44 3.49 -5.46 -12.36
C ARG A 44 3.00 -6.03 -13.69
N PHE A 45 2.38 -5.22 -14.55
CA PHE A 45 1.81 -5.68 -15.81
C PHE A 45 2.86 -5.70 -16.93
N LEU A 46 3.04 -6.86 -17.56
CA LEU A 46 3.85 -7.02 -18.77
C LEU A 46 3.25 -6.23 -19.94
N GLY A 47 4.06 -5.87 -20.94
CA GLY A 47 3.60 -5.12 -22.12
C GLY A 47 2.43 -5.78 -22.86
N LEU A 48 2.33 -7.11 -22.85
CA LEU A 48 1.24 -7.88 -23.45
C LEU A 48 -0.12 -7.68 -22.74
N HIS A 49 -0.11 -7.28 -21.47
CA HIS A 49 -1.32 -6.98 -20.69
C HIS A 49 -1.93 -5.62 -21.02
N ASN A 50 -1.15 -4.71 -21.62
CA ASN A 50 -1.65 -3.42 -22.08
C ASN A 50 -2.35 -3.54 -23.44
N ASN A 51 -3.41 -4.34 -23.51
CA ASN A 51 -4.22 -4.46 -24.71
C ASN A 51 -5.72 -4.48 -24.36
N ARG A 52 -6.54 -3.87 -25.23
CA ARG A 52 -7.98 -3.68 -24.99
C ARG A 52 -8.72 -4.99 -24.75
N ARG A 53 -8.34 -6.08 -25.44
CA ARG A 53 -8.97 -7.40 -25.31
C ARG A 53 -8.69 -8.01 -23.94
N PHE A 54 -7.44 -7.97 -23.48
CA PHE A 54 -6.99 -8.49 -22.19
C PHE A 54 -7.63 -7.71 -21.05
N LEU A 55 -7.56 -6.37 -21.10
CA LEU A 55 -8.16 -5.51 -20.08
C LEU A 55 -9.66 -5.75 -19.97
N ARG A 56 -10.39 -5.77 -21.09
CA ARG A 56 -11.83 -6.07 -21.09
C ARG A 56 -12.15 -7.42 -20.47
N ASN A 57 -11.44 -8.47 -20.88
CA ASN A 57 -11.62 -9.83 -20.35
C ASN A 57 -11.38 -9.87 -18.83
N ARG A 58 -10.31 -9.25 -18.34
CA ARG A 58 -9.98 -9.22 -16.91
C ARG A 58 -10.95 -8.37 -16.08
N SER A 59 -11.34 -7.19 -16.59
CA SER A 59 -12.32 -6.33 -15.91
C SER A 59 -13.71 -6.98 -15.79
N MET A 60 -14.09 -7.89 -16.70
CA MET A 60 -15.34 -8.64 -16.60
C MET A 60 -15.22 -9.87 -15.68
N GLU A 61 -14.09 -10.59 -15.72
CA GLU A 61 -13.93 -11.85 -14.99
C GLU A 61 -13.63 -11.64 -13.50
N VAL A 62 -12.81 -10.65 -13.15
CA VAL A 62 -12.35 -10.42 -11.75
C VAL A 62 -13.52 -10.18 -10.78
N PRO A 63 -14.50 -9.29 -11.07
CA PRO A 63 -15.61 -9.05 -10.15
C PRO A 63 -16.46 -10.30 -9.87
N GLY A 64 -16.64 -11.17 -10.88
CA GLY A 64 -17.39 -12.41 -10.74
C GLY A 64 -16.77 -13.41 -9.76
N ARG A 65 -15.50 -13.21 -9.38
CA ARG A 65 -14.77 -14.07 -8.43
C ARG A 65 -14.71 -13.50 -7.01
N HIS A 66 -15.26 -12.31 -6.75
CA HIS A 66 -15.09 -11.61 -5.48
C HIS A 66 -15.57 -12.42 -4.25
N TYR A 67 -16.61 -13.24 -4.42
CA TYR A 67 -17.15 -14.11 -3.36
C TYR A 67 -16.85 -15.60 -3.57
N SER A 68 -15.98 -15.93 -4.53
CA SER A 68 -15.58 -17.32 -4.76
C SER A 68 -14.58 -17.78 -3.72
N ILE A 69 -14.59 -19.08 -3.40
CA ILE A 69 -13.58 -19.68 -2.53
C ILE A 69 -12.26 -19.69 -3.30
N SER A 70 -11.33 -18.82 -2.88
CA SER A 70 -9.98 -18.76 -3.46
C SER A 70 -9.15 -19.94 -2.97
N TYR A 71 -9.17 -21.04 -3.71
CA TYR A 71 -8.35 -22.20 -3.40
C TYR A 71 -6.94 -22.06 -4.04
N PRO A 72 -5.86 -22.42 -3.31
CA PRO A 72 -4.50 -22.39 -3.86
C PRO A 72 -4.42 -23.18 -5.16
N TYR A 73 -3.75 -22.63 -6.18
CA TYR A 73 -3.56 -23.25 -7.52
C TYR A 73 -4.81 -23.41 -8.41
N PHE A 74 -6.02 -23.33 -7.87
CA PHE A 74 -7.27 -23.44 -8.67
C PHE A 74 -7.90 -22.06 -8.99
N GLY A 75 -7.33 -20.97 -8.46
CA GLY A 75 -7.79 -19.60 -8.69
C GLY A 75 -7.42 -18.99 -10.05
N GLU A 76 -7.01 -19.79 -11.03
CA GLU A 76 -6.55 -19.27 -12.32
C GLU A 76 -7.69 -18.67 -13.16
N PHE A 77 -7.39 -17.60 -13.89
CA PHE A 77 -8.34 -16.95 -14.80
C PHE A 77 -8.60 -17.81 -16.04
N ASN A 78 -9.87 -17.87 -16.46
CA ASN A 78 -10.33 -18.59 -17.63
C ASN A 78 -10.12 -17.75 -18.91
N THR A 79 -10.22 -16.41 -18.80
CA THR A 79 -10.09 -15.49 -19.93
C THR A 79 -8.75 -14.76 -19.94
N GLY A 80 -8.36 -14.25 -21.12
CA GLY A 80 -7.09 -13.51 -21.27
C GLY A 80 -5.85 -14.39 -21.01
N ARG A 81 -5.91 -15.66 -21.45
CA ARG A 81 -4.80 -16.62 -21.47
C ARG A 81 -4.17 -16.70 -22.87
N ASN A 82 -3.07 -17.44 -22.98
CA ASN A 82 -2.36 -17.73 -24.24
C ASN A 82 -2.00 -16.45 -25.02
N ILE A 83 -1.39 -15.50 -24.32
CA ILE A 83 -0.98 -14.20 -24.86
C ILE A 83 0.53 -14.10 -25.11
N ARG A 84 1.28 -15.15 -24.79
CA ARG A 84 2.74 -15.23 -24.85
C ARG A 84 3.14 -16.57 -25.46
#